data_AF-A0A969UDX1-F1
#
_entry.id   AF-A0A969UDX1-F1
#
_cell.length_a   1.000
_cell.length_b   1.000
_cell.length_c   1.000
_cell.angle_alpha   90.00
_cell.angle_beta   90.00
_cell.angle_gamma   90.00
#
_symmetry.space_group_name_H-M   'P 1'
#
loop_
_entity.id
_entity.type
_entity.pdbx_description
1 polymer ?
#
loop_
_entity_poly.entity_id
_entity_poly.type
_entity_poly.pdbx_seq_one_letter_code
_entity_poly.pdbx_strand_id
1 'polypeptide(L)'
;MVASVSEVYAESILSSREGMTSLRFLNVRFHADFARAMTFVKKDRAAAVSQLEKCYQMLPSDGTLADDFFPALRKAGLIKEHDEWFKKSWERMLAICEKFPNSDNSLNTTAWLASRAQRHLDEAEKLQTRVLSLAPNHSAYLDTMAEIYFAKGNRQKPWDPPPVRSISCPWSP
;
A
#
# COMPACT_ATOMS: atom_id res chain seq x y z
N MET A 1 -3.81 -11.59 -20.36
CA MET A 1 -2.60 -10.85 -20.80
C MET A 1 -1.75 -10.44 -19.61
N VAL A 2 -2.29 -9.75 -18.59
CA VAL A 2 -1.52 -9.36 -17.39
C VAL A 2 -0.96 -10.58 -16.63
N ALA A 3 -1.79 -11.59 -16.34
CA ALA A 3 -1.35 -12.79 -15.61
C ALA A 3 -0.22 -13.57 -16.29
N SER A 4 -0.25 -13.70 -17.63
CA SER A 4 0.79 -14.41 -18.38
C SER A 4 2.13 -13.67 -18.39
N VAL A 5 2.12 -12.33 -18.43
CA VAL A 5 3.35 -11.52 -18.34
C VAL A 5 3.95 -11.62 -16.94
N SER A 6 3.12 -11.54 -15.90
CA SER A 6 3.57 -11.68 -14.51
C SER A 6 4.17 -13.06 -14.23
N GLU A 7 3.62 -14.14 -14.80
CA GLU A 7 4.16 -15.50 -14.64
C GLU A 7 5.53 -15.66 -15.31
N VAL A 8 5.69 -15.19 -16.55
CA VAL A 8 6.99 -15.24 -17.26
C VAL A 8 8.05 -14.44 -16.50
N TYR A 9 7.68 -13.26 -16.00
CA TYR A 9 8.58 -12.46 -15.16
C TYR A 9 8.95 -13.18 -13.88
N ALA A 10 7.99 -13.81 -13.19
CA ALA A 10 8.24 -14.55 -11.97
C ALA A 10 9.20 -15.74 -12.19
N GLU A 11 8.98 -16.53 -13.22
CA GLU A 11 9.85 -17.66 -13.56
C GLU A 11 11.27 -17.22 -13.92
N SER A 12 11.41 -16.16 -14.72
CA SER A 12 12.72 -15.59 -15.07
C SER A 12 13.49 -15.12 -13.84
N ILE A 13 12.81 -14.56 -12.85
CA ILE A 13 13.42 -14.05 -11.62
C ILE A 13 13.75 -15.18 -10.65
N LEU A 14 12.84 -16.15 -10.47
CA LEU A 14 13.03 -17.28 -9.56
C LEU A 14 14.12 -18.24 -10.03
N SER A 15 14.29 -18.38 -11.35
CA SER A 15 15.32 -19.24 -11.94
C SER A 15 16.73 -18.65 -11.90
N SER A 16 16.89 -17.33 -11.92
CA SER A 16 18.22 -16.69 -12.02
C SER A 16 19.05 -16.77 -10.73
N ARG A 17 18.43 -16.97 -9.56
CA ARG A 17 19.06 -17.08 -8.21
C ARG A 17 20.05 -15.95 -7.82
N GLU A 18 20.27 -14.94 -8.65
CA GLU A 18 21.27 -13.90 -8.41
C GLU A 18 20.74 -12.80 -7.49
N GLY A 19 21.46 -12.57 -6.38
CA GLY A 19 21.46 -11.31 -5.62
C GLY A 19 20.15 -10.84 -4.97
N MET A 20 19.05 -11.60 -5.07
CA MET A 20 17.74 -11.19 -4.59
C MET A 20 17.44 -11.64 -3.17
N THR A 21 16.81 -10.75 -2.40
CA THR A 21 16.33 -11.05 -1.05
C THR A 21 15.08 -11.93 -1.09
N SER A 22 14.86 -12.72 -0.03
CA SER A 22 13.65 -13.56 0.11
C SER A 22 12.35 -12.75 -0.05
N LEU A 23 12.33 -11.51 0.43
CA LEU A 23 11.19 -10.60 0.27
C LEU A 23 10.89 -10.27 -1.20
N ARG A 24 11.92 -10.13 -2.04
CA ARG A 24 11.73 -9.83 -3.47
C ARG A 24 11.15 -11.03 -4.21
N PHE A 25 11.57 -12.25 -3.87
CA PHE A 25 10.95 -13.46 -4.41
C PHE A 25 9.47 -13.59 -4.00
N LEU A 26 9.15 -13.30 -2.73
CA LEU A 26 7.75 -13.31 -2.25
C LEU A 26 6.89 -12.29 -2.99
N ASN A 27 7.36 -11.05 -3.18
CA ASN A 27 6.63 -10.03 -3.94
C ASN A 27 6.36 -10.45 -5.38
N VAL A 28 7.37 -11.00 -6.05
CA VAL A 28 7.21 -11.44 -7.44
C VAL A 28 6.21 -12.59 -7.55
N ARG A 29 6.29 -13.58 -6.64
CA ARG A 29 5.30 -14.68 -6.60
C ARG A 29 3.91 -14.17 -6.26
N PHE A 30 3.79 -13.25 -5.31
CA PHE A 30 2.53 -12.60 -4.95
C PHE A 30 1.87 -11.98 -6.17
N HIS A 31 2.57 -11.15 -6.95
CA HIS A 31 1.98 -10.50 -8.12
C HIS A 31 1.50 -11.51 -9.19
N ALA A 32 2.27 -12.58 -9.43
CA ALA A 32 1.87 -13.63 -10.37
C ALA A 32 0.60 -14.37 -9.90
N ASP A 33 0.57 -14.83 -8.64
CA ASP A 33 -0.58 -15.53 -8.09
C ASP A 33 -1.81 -14.65 -7.98
N PHE A 34 -1.63 -13.41 -7.56
CA PHE A 34 -2.70 -12.41 -7.49
C PHE A 34 -3.31 -12.15 -8.87
N ALA A 35 -2.47 -11.87 -9.88
CA ALA A 35 -2.95 -11.63 -11.24
C ALA A 35 -3.72 -12.85 -11.79
N ARG A 36 -3.23 -14.06 -11.51
CA ARG A 36 -3.92 -15.31 -11.87
C ARG A 36 -5.27 -15.43 -11.15
N ALA A 37 -5.31 -15.25 -9.84
CA ALA A 37 -6.54 -15.34 -9.05
C ALA A 37 -7.62 -14.36 -9.54
N MET A 38 -7.24 -13.14 -9.90
CA MET A 38 -8.15 -12.12 -10.42
C MET A 38 -8.83 -12.53 -11.74
N THR A 39 -8.24 -13.43 -12.54
CA THR A 39 -8.88 -13.93 -13.78
C THR A 39 -10.06 -14.85 -13.52
N PHE A 40 -10.10 -15.50 -12.35
CA PHE A 40 -11.14 -16.44 -11.96
C PHE A 40 -12.33 -15.75 -11.26
N VAL A 41 -12.19 -14.49 -10.80
CA VAL A 41 -13.24 -13.83 -9.99
C VAL A 41 -14.62 -13.84 -10.64
N LYS A 42 -14.69 -13.68 -11.97
CA LYS A 42 -15.96 -13.73 -12.72
C LYS A 42 -16.44 -15.15 -13.06
N LYS A 43 -15.55 -16.14 -13.05
CA LYS A 43 -15.83 -17.52 -13.47
C LYS A 43 -16.18 -18.41 -12.27
N ASP A 44 -15.38 -18.30 -11.22
CA ASP A 44 -15.53 -19.01 -9.95
C ASP A 44 -15.01 -18.10 -8.84
N ARG A 45 -15.95 -17.40 -8.20
CA ARG A 45 -15.65 -16.43 -7.15
C ARG A 45 -15.06 -17.10 -5.90
N ALA A 46 -15.54 -18.29 -5.55
CA ALA A 46 -15.10 -18.99 -4.34
C ALA A 46 -13.65 -19.47 -4.50
N ALA A 47 -13.33 -20.07 -5.65
CA ALA A 47 -11.95 -20.46 -5.96
C ALA A 47 -11.03 -19.24 -6.03
N ALA A 48 -11.48 -18.13 -6.65
CA ALA A 48 -10.69 -16.90 -6.69
C ALA A 48 -10.39 -16.35 -5.30
N VAL A 49 -11.38 -16.26 -4.42
CA VAL A 49 -11.20 -15.80 -3.02
C VAL A 49 -10.23 -16.71 -2.26
N SER A 50 -10.33 -18.03 -2.44
CA SER A 50 -9.40 -18.98 -1.81
C SER A 50 -7.94 -18.75 -2.25
N GLN A 51 -7.70 -18.42 -3.51
CA GLN A 51 -6.35 -18.10 -4.00
C GLN A 51 -5.89 -16.71 -3.54
N LEU A 52 -6.80 -15.72 -3.52
CA LEU A 52 -6.50 -14.37 -3.02
C LEU A 52 -6.14 -14.37 -1.54
N GLU A 53 -6.78 -15.21 -0.71
CA GLU A 53 -6.40 -15.41 0.69
C GLU A 53 -4.94 -15.88 0.79
N LYS A 54 -4.52 -16.85 -0.02
CA LYS A 54 -3.13 -17.31 -0.01
C LYS A 54 -2.16 -16.21 -0.40
N CYS A 55 -2.51 -15.39 -1.39
CA CYS A 55 -1.71 -14.22 -1.77
C CYS A 55 -1.60 -13.24 -0.60
N TYR A 56 -2.72 -12.91 0.04
CA TYR A 56 -2.75 -12.05 1.21
C TYR A 56 -1.85 -12.56 2.35
N GLN A 57 -1.87 -13.87 2.63
CA GLN A 57 -1.06 -14.47 3.69
C GLN A 57 0.45 -14.42 3.42
N MET A 58 0.91 -14.19 2.18
CA MET A 58 2.33 -14.00 1.88
C MET A 58 2.84 -12.66 2.42
N LEU A 59 2.01 -11.61 2.37
CA LEU A 59 2.40 -10.22 2.64
C LEU A 59 1.33 -9.45 3.46
N PRO A 60 0.85 -9.97 4.60
CA PRO A 60 -0.38 -9.48 5.24
C PRO A 60 -0.28 -8.09 5.89
N SER A 61 0.87 -7.43 5.86
CA SER A 61 1.08 -6.10 6.46
C SER A 61 2.13 -5.29 5.68
N ASP A 62 2.24 -5.58 4.38
CA ASP A 62 3.20 -4.94 3.49
C ASP A 62 2.53 -3.81 2.67
N GLY A 63 3.28 -2.76 2.36
CA GLY A 63 2.80 -1.64 1.57
C GLY A 63 2.35 -2.02 0.16
N THR A 64 2.88 -3.10 -0.41
CA THR A 64 2.51 -3.60 -1.75
C THR A 64 1.04 -3.99 -1.88
N LEU A 65 0.35 -4.31 -0.79
CA LEU A 65 -1.10 -4.55 -0.81
C LEU A 65 -1.90 -3.29 -1.19
N ALA A 66 -1.36 -2.11 -0.90
CA ALA A 66 -1.99 -0.83 -1.19
C ALA A 66 -2.00 -0.52 -2.70
N ASP A 67 -0.98 -0.96 -3.43
CA ASP A 67 -0.78 -0.56 -4.82
C ASP A 67 -1.82 -1.22 -5.72
N ASP A 68 -1.93 -2.54 -5.66
CA ASP A 68 -2.80 -3.31 -6.56
C ASP A 68 -3.91 -4.09 -5.85
N PHE A 69 -3.62 -4.69 -4.69
CA PHE A 69 -4.49 -5.68 -4.08
C PHE A 69 -5.82 -5.09 -3.61
N PHE A 70 -5.80 -4.14 -2.67
CA PHE A 70 -7.03 -3.55 -2.15
C PHE A 70 -7.85 -2.79 -3.22
N PRO A 71 -7.25 -1.96 -4.09
CA PRO A 71 -7.98 -1.33 -5.19
C PRO A 71 -8.67 -2.34 -6.12
N ALA A 72 -8.00 -3.44 -6.47
CA ALA A 72 -8.55 -4.44 -7.37
C ALA A 72 -9.71 -5.23 -6.74
N LEU A 73 -9.60 -5.60 -5.46
CA LEU A 73 -10.68 -6.27 -4.73
C LEU A 73 -11.95 -5.40 -4.70
N ARG A 74 -11.81 -4.10 -4.41
CA ARG A 74 -12.95 -3.16 -4.47
C ARG A 74 -13.55 -3.11 -5.87
N LYS A 75 -12.72 -2.94 -6.89
CA LYS A 75 -13.17 -2.88 -8.29
C LYS A 75 -13.86 -4.17 -8.74
N ALA A 76 -13.47 -5.31 -8.19
CA ALA A 76 -14.07 -6.61 -8.45
C ALA A 76 -15.31 -6.91 -7.58
N GLY A 77 -15.70 -6.00 -6.68
CA GLY A 77 -16.84 -6.15 -5.79
C GLY A 77 -16.61 -7.16 -4.65
N LEU A 78 -15.36 -7.49 -4.32
CA LEU A 78 -14.96 -8.37 -3.20
C LEU A 78 -14.89 -7.57 -1.90
N ILE A 79 -15.96 -6.83 -1.57
CA ILE A 79 -15.95 -5.84 -0.48
C ILE A 79 -15.83 -6.51 0.89
N LYS A 80 -16.46 -7.67 1.08
CA LYS A 80 -16.38 -8.41 2.35
C LYS A 80 -14.93 -8.83 2.64
N GLU A 81 -14.29 -9.45 1.66
CA GLU A 81 -12.90 -9.92 1.76
C GLU A 81 -11.93 -8.73 1.89
N HIS A 82 -12.16 -7.67 1.10
CA HIS A 82 -11.43 -6.41 1.21
C HIS A 82 -11.43 -5.86 2.64
N ASP A 83 -12.60 -5.70 3.24
CA ASP A 83 -12.75 -5.08 4.56
C ASP A 83 -12.18 -5.98 5.67
N GLU A 84 -12.35 -7.30 5.56
CA GLU A 84 -11.78 -8.25 6.51
C GLU A 84 -10.24 -8.24 6.48
N TRP A 85 -9.65 -8.34 5.29
CA TRP A 85 -8.18 -8.35 5.14
C TRP A 85 -7.57 -7.00 5.47
N PHE A 86 -8.21 -5.90 5.07
CA PHE A 86 -7.76 -4.57 5.42
C PHE A 86 -7.75 -4.37 6.94
N LYS A 87 -8.81 -4.79 7.65
CA LYS A 87 -8.86 -4.70 9.12
C LYS A 87 -7.67 -5.43 9.76
N LYS A 88 -7.39 -6.66 9.32
CA LYS A 88 -6.25 -7.46 9.84
C LYS A 88 -4.90 -6.79 9.55
N SER A 89 -4.69 -6.25 8.35
CA SER A 89 -3.46 -5.51 8.01
C SER A 89 -3.33 -4.23 8.84
N TRP A 90 -4.42 -3.49 8.95
CA TRP A 90 -4.48 -2.22 9.67
C TRP A 90 -4.10 -2.38 11.15
N GLU A 91 -4.70 -3.35 11.84
CA GLU A 91 -4.40 -3.64 13.26
C GLU A 91 -2.93 -4.00 13.46
N ARG A 92 -2.34 -4.82 12.57
CA ARG A 92 -0.93 -5.20 12.63
C ARG A 92 -0.01 -4.00 12.40
N MET A 93 -0.34 -3.16 11.44
CA MET A 93 0.47 -1.98 11.11
C MET A 93 0.37 -0.90 12.19
N LEU A 94 -0.79 -0.70 12.81
CA LEU A 94 -0.92 0.19 13.97
C LEU A 94 -0.08 -0.30 15.15
N ALA A 95 -0.07 -1.60 15.44
CA ALA A 95 0.79 -2.16 16.49
C ALA A 95 2.30 -1.95 16.20
N ILE A 96 2.71 -1.87 14.94
CA ILE A 96 4.08 -1.50 14.55
C ILE A 96 4.31 0.01 14.81
N CYS A 97 3.36 0.86 14.43
CA CYS A 97 3.45 2.30 14.65
C CYS A 97 3.51 2.66 16.15
N GLU A 98 2.78 1.94 17.00
CA GLU A 98 2.83 2.10 18.45
C GLU A 98 4.20 1.75 19.03
N LYS A 99 4.85 0.69 18.52
CA LYS A 99 6.20 0.29 18.93
C LYS A 99 7.28 1.25 18.43
N PHE A 100 7.06 1.84 17.26
CA PHE A 100 8.01 2.73 16.59
C PHE A 100 7.36 4.08 16.21
N PRO A 101 6.97 4.90 17.21
CA PRO A 101 6.14 6.09 16.98
C PRO A 101 6.84 7.23 16.22
N ASN A 102 8.15 7.13 16.03
CA ASN A 102 8.97 8.08 15.26
C ASN A 102 9.47 7.50 13.93
N SER A 103 9.00 6.31 13.53
CA SER A 103 9.25 5.74 12.20
C SER A 103 8.30 6.38 11.20
N ASP A 104 8.74 7.47 10.59
CA ASP A 104 8.03 8.17 9.51
C ASP A 104 7.65 7.22 8.36
N ASN A 105 8.54 6.29 7.98
CA ASN A 105 8.27 5.29 6.96
C ASN A 105 7.13 4.34 7.36
N SER A 106 7.13 3.83 8.59
CA SER A 106 6.05 2.94 9.06
C SER A 106 4.71 3.67 9.09
N LEU A 107 4.68 4.88 9.66
CA LEU A 107 3.49 5.72 9.71
C LEU A 107 2.97 6.04 8.30
N ASN A 108 3.85 6.39 7.37
CA ASN A 108 3.50 6.68 5.99
C ASN A 108 2.94 5.45 5.27
N THR A 109 3.59 4.28 5.42
CA THR A 109 3.13 3.04 4.80
C THR A 109 1.75 2.65 5.32
N THR A 110 1.48 2.84 6.62
CA THR A 110 0.16 2.61 7.20
C THR A 110 -0.88 3.57 6.64
N ALA A 111 -0.57 4.87 6.55
CA ALA A 111 -1.44 5.87 5.96
C ALA A 111 -1.71 5.60 4.46
N TRP A 112 -0.70 5.18 3.71
CA TRP A 112 -0.80 4.74 2.31
C TRP A 112 -1.75 3.56 2.14
N LEU A 113 -1.65 2.55 3.01
CA LEU A 113 -2.54 1.41 2.96
C LEU A 113 -4.01 1.84 3.12
N ALA A 114 -4.29 2.69 4.11
CA ALA A 114 -5.64 3.20 4.38
C ALA A 114 -6.18 4.07 3.24
N SER A 115 -5.37 4.97 2.67
CA SER A 115 -5.78 5.82 1.55
C SER A 115 -6.17 4.98 0.34
N ARG A 116 -5.32 4.00 -0.01
CA ARG A 116 -5.54 3.10 -1.14
C ARG A 116 -6.64 2.09 -0.90
N ALA A 117 -6.87 1.67 0.35
CA ALA A 117 -8.02 0.86 0.75
C ALA A 117 -9.33 1.67 0.81
N GLN A 118 -9.26 3.00 0.83
CA GLN A 118 -10.40 3.90 1.07
C GLN A 118 -11.13 3.55 2.37
N ARG A 119 -10.37 3.38 3.44
CA ARG A 119 -10.83 3.06 4.80
C ARG A 119 -10.00 3.83 5.81
N HIS A 120 -10.57 4.13 6.98
CA HIS A 120 -9.88 4.86 8.06
C HIS A 120 -9.16 6.15 7.59
N LEU A 121 -9.82 6.93 6.71
CA LEU A 121 -9.19 8.09 6.07
C LEU A 121 -8.89 9.23 7.04
N ASP A 122 -9.68 9.37 8.11
CA ASP A 122 -9.43 10.36 9.16
C ASP A 122 -8.23 9.97 10.01
N GLU A 123 -8.09 8.69 10.35
CA GLU A 123 -6.91 8.16 11.04
C GLU A 123 -5.67 8.23 10.16
N ALA A 124 -5.79 7.92 8.86
CA ALA A 124 -4.71 8.06 7.89
C ALA A 124 -4.21 9.50 7.81
N GLU A 125 -5.12 10.50 7.77
CA GLU A 125 -4.74 11.92 7.77
C GLU A 125 -3.97 12.29 9.06
N LYS A 126 -4.36 11.76 10.22
CA LYS A 126 -3.63 11.99 11.49
C LYS A 126 -2.22 11.40 11.45
N LEU A 127 -2.08 10.16 10.99
CA LEU A 127 -0.78 9.51 10.82
C LEU A 127 0.09 10.30 9.85
N GLN A 128 -0.46 10.72 8.72
CA GLN A 128 0.27 11.44 7.70
C GLN A 128 0.66 12.87 8.13
N THR A 129 -0.18 13.52 8.94
CA THR A 129 0.17 14.80 9.58
C THR A 129 1.39 14.63 10.49
N ARG A 130 1.46 13.52 11.24
CA ARG A 130 2.63 13.19 12.06
C ARG A 130 3.87 12.94 11.18
N VAL A 131 3.74 12.18 10.10
CA VAL A 131 4.82 11.93 9.13
C VAL A 131 5.41 13.26 8.62
N LEU A 132 4.57 14.18 8.18
CA LEU A 132 5.01 15.47 7.64
C LEU A 132 5.57 16.41 8.72
N SER A 133 5.20 16.23 9.99
CA SER A 133 5.88 16.92 11.10
C SER A 133 7.31 16.42 11.34
N LEU A 134 7.60 15.15 11.00
CA LEU A 134 8.92 14.54 11.12
C LEU A 134 9.79 14.83 9.89
N ALA A 135 9.19 14.77 8.69
CA ALA A 135 9.86 14.91 7.41
C ALA A 135 8.97 15.70 6.41
N PRO A 136 8.93 17.03 6.51
CA PRO A 136 7.96 17.87 5.80
C PRO A 136 8.15 17.93 4.27
N ASN A 137 9.37 17.71 3.78
CA ASN A 137 9.72 17.91 2.36
C ASN A 137 9.91 16.60 1.60
N HIS A 138 9.49 15.47 2.17
CA HIS A 138 9.63 14.18 1.50
C HIS A 138 8.50 13.99 0.49
N SER A 139 8.84 13.90 -0.81
CA SER A 139 7.85 13.84 -1.91
C SER A 139 6.82 12.72 -1.72
N ALA A 140 7.28 11.49 -1.43
CA ALA A 140 6.38 10.36 -1.22
C ALA A 140 5.36 10.57 -0.07
N TYR A 141 5.70 11.39 0.93
CA TYR A 141 4.80 11.67 2.05
C TYR A 141 3.76 12.73 1.67
N LEU A 142 4.14 13.70 0.83
CA LEU A 142 3.19 14.63 0.24
C LEU A 142 2.22 13.90 -0.71
N ASP A 143 2.71 12.95 -1.50
CA ASP A 143 1.89 12.13 -2.39
C ASP A 143 0.86 11.30 -1.60
N THR A 144 1.28 10.68 -0.49
CA THR A 144 0.38 9.92 0.37
C THR A 144 -0.72 10.82 0.97
N MET A 145 -0.38 12.04 1.39
CA MET A 145 -1.37 13.01 1.87
C MET A 145 -2.36 13.44 0.77
N ALA A 146 -1.86 13.68 -0.44
CA ALA A 146 -2.70 14.00 -1.59
C ALA A 146 -3.69 12.86 -1.91
N GLU A 147 -3.23 11.61 -1.85
CA GLU A 147 -4.08 10.43 -2.05
C GLU A 147 -5.14 10.26 -0.94
N ILE A 148 -4.83 10.60 0.30
CA ILE A 148 -5.83 10.66 1.38
C ILE A 148 -6.92 11.68 1.05
N TYR A 149 -6.55 12.90 0.64
CA TYR A 149 -7.55 13.92 0.27
C TYR A 149 -8.37 13.53 -0.96
N PHE A 150 -7.72 12.92 -1.95
CA PHE A 150 -8.40 12.38 -3.12
C PHE A 150 -9.43 11.31 -2.70
N ALA A 151 -9.04 10.38 -1.82
CA ALA A 151 -9.92 9.32 -1.32
C ALA A 151 -11.10 9.87 -0.49
N LYS A 152 -10.92 10.97 0.24
CA LYS A 152 -11.99 11.66 0.99
C LYS A 152 -12.97 12.42 0.10
N GLY A 153 -12.71 12.51 -1.21
CA GLY A 153 -13.49 13.33 -2.14
C GLY A 153 -13.26 14.83 -1.97
N ASN A 154 -12.31 15.23 -1.14
CA ASN A 154 -12.04 16.63 -0.81
C ASN A 154 -10.99 17.23 -1.75
N ARG A 155 -11.33 17.32 -3.05
CA ARG A 155 -10.43 17.83 -4.09
C ARG A 155 -10.08 19.32 -3.94
N GLN A 156 -10.78 20.04 -3.08
CA GLN A 156 -10.71 21.50 -3.00
C GLN A 156 -10.08 22.04 -1.73
N LYS A 157 -9.77 21.22 -0.72
CA LYS A 157 -9.08 21.71 0.47
C LYS A 157 -7.66 22.13 0.06
N PRO A 158 -7.31 23.43 0.15
CA PRO A 158 -5.94 23.85 -0.05
C PRO A 158 -5.09 23.13 1.00
N TRP A 159 -4.08 22.40 0.56
CA TRP A 159 -3.08 21.86 1.47
C TRP A 159 -2.37 23.05 2.15
N ASP A 160 -2.53 23.17 3.47
CA ASP A 160 -1.79 24.12 4.30
C ASP A 160 -0.65 23.35 4.97
N PRO A 161 0.55 23.30 4.38
CA PRO A 161 1.66 22.55 4.95
C PRO A 161 2.03 23.11 6.32
N PRO A 162 2.44 22.25 7.28
CA PRO A 162 3.04 22.74 8.52
C PRO A 162 4.25 23.63 8.19
N PRO A 163 4.55 24.65 9.01
CA PRO A 163 5.59 25.62 8.72
C PRO A 163 6.93 24.92 8.48
N VAL A 164 7.42 25.03 7.25
CA VAL A 164 8.70 24.45 6.85
C VAL A 164 9.81 25.24 7.55
N ARG A 165 10.69 24.55 8.29
CA ARG A 165 11.91 25.21 8.76
C ARG A 165 12.69 25.65 7.52
N SER A 166 12.87 26.97 7.38
CA SER A 166 13.62 27.55 6.27
C SER A 166 15.00 26.91 6.19
N ILE A 167 15.27 26.17 5.12
CA ILE A 167 16.63 25.78 4.78
C ILE A 167 17.27 27.05 4.24
N SER A 168 18.18 27.65 5.01
CA SER A 168 19.06 28.70 4.49
C SER A 168 19.85 28.09 3.34
N CYS A 169 19.52 28.47 2.10
CA CYS A 169 20.26 28.04 0.93
C CYS A 169 21.64 28.74 0.98
N PRO A 170 22.77 28.00 1.03
CA PRO A 170 24.09 28.62 1.12
C PRO A 170 24.55 29.29 -0.18
N TRP A 171 23.71 29.32 -1.21
CA TRP A 171 24.04 29.77 -2.57
C TRP A 171 23.00 30.73 -3.15
N SER A 172 22.46 31.63 -2.34
CA SER A 172 21.80 32.84 -2.89
C SER A 172 22.86 33.91 -3.14
N PRO A 173 22.82 34.62 -4.29
CA PRO A 173 23.89 35.52 -4.73
C PRO A 173 24.13 36.70 -3.80
#